data_AF-A0A0X3VX71-F1
#
_entry.id   AF-A0A0X3VX71-F1
#
_cell.length_a   1.000
_cell.length_b   1.000
_cell.length_c   1.000
_cell.angle_alpha   90.00
_cell.angle_beta   90.00
_cell.angle_gamma   90.00
#
_symmetry.space_group_name_H-M   'P 1'
#
loop_
_entity.id
_entity.type
_entity.pdbx_description
1 polymer ?
#
loop_
_entity_poly.entity_id
_entity_poly.type
_entity_poly.pdbx_seq_one_letter_code
_entity_poly.pdbx_strand_id
1 'polypeptide(L)'
;MAEVSDEAIRAYWKEHREQLRQCETQRSTLSSLLLVITAALSALIVQQKFSTYVMPLCIFVALTGGYGAVAVSKYFERASYHLSQARALTKDLVELGVLGSDERLIRARDDHYRLFPRLHRIRLHRLWVILHLAIALYGLCLFSICVAVA
;
A
#
# COMPACT_ATOMS: atom_id res chain seq x y z
N MET A 1 -14.52 20.20 32.72
CA MET A 1 -14.09 19.41 31.55
C MET A 1 -14.77 20.06 30.36
N ALA A 2 -14.02 20.58 29.39
CA ALA A 2 -14.63 21.18 28.20
C ALA A 2 -15.47 20.10 27.50
N GLU A 3 -16.77 20.36 27.29
CA GLU A 3 -17.58 19.49 26.45
C GLU A 3 -16.91 19.43 25.08
N VAL A 4 -16.45 18.24 24.70
CA VAL A 4 -15.94 18.02 23.34
C VAL A 4 -17.16 18.14 22.42
N SER A 5 -17.23 19.22 21.65
CA SER A 5 -18.30 19.45 20.69
C SER A 5 -18.34 18.32 19.65
N ASP A 6 -19.53 17.83 19.30
CA ASP A 6 -19.77 16.89 18.19
C ASP A 6 -19.04 17.33 16.90
N GLU A 7 -19.03 18.64 16.64
CA GLU A 7 -18.32 19.23 15.49
C GLU A 7 -16.82 18.93 15.52
N ALA A 8 -16.19 18.99 16.69
CA ALA A 8 -14.76 18.68 16.86
C ALA A 8 -14.48 17.19 16.60
N ILE A 9 -15.35 16.29 17.08
CA ILE A 9 -15.23 14.85 16.85
C ILE A 9 -15.37 14.53 15.36
N ARG A 10 -16.35 15.13 14.67
CA ARG A 10 -16.53 14.95 13.23
C ARG A 10 -15.36 15.49 12.42
N ALA A 11 -14.83 16.66 12.78
CA ALA A 11 -13.66 17.24 12.13
C ALA A 11 -12.44 16.31 12.27
N TYR A 12 -12.19 15.82 13.49
CA TYR A 12 -11.08 14.91 13.76
C TYR A 12 -11.25 13.55 13.07
N TRP A 13 -12.48 13.02 13.04
CA TRP A 13 -12.81 11.81 12.29
C TRP A 13 -12.54 11.98 10.79
N LYS A 14 -12.96 13.10 10.20
CA LYS A 14 -12.75 13.42 8.79
C LYS A 14 -11.26 13.49 8.47
N GLU A 15 -10.46 14.13 9.31
CA GLU A 15 -9.01 14.21 9.15
C GLU A 15 -8.37 12.82 9.07
N HIS A 16 -8.74 11.90 9.98
CA HIS A 16 -8.21 10.53 9.93
C HIS A 16 -8.64 9.76 8.67
N ARG A 17 -9.87 9.97 8.17
CA ARG A 17 -10.32 9.37 6.92
C ARG A 17 -9.55 9.91 5.71
N GLU A 18 -9.20 11.19 5.73
CA GLU A 18 -8.40 11.82 4.70
C GLU A 18 -6.94 11.34 4.71
N GLN A 19 -6.31 11.28 5.90
CA GLN A 19 -4.95 10.73 6.06
C GLN A 19 -4.85 9.25 5.63
N LEU A 20 -5.89 8.45 5.91
CA LEU A 20 -6.01 7.09 5.41
C LEU A 20 -5.99 7.05 3.87
N ARG A 21 -6.79 7.89 3.22
CA ARG A 21 -6.86 7.99 1.75
C ARG A 21 -5.54 8.46 1.14
N GLN A 22 -4.87 9.41 1.81
CA GLN A 22 -3.56 9.91 1.40
C GLN A 22 -2.51 8.81 1.43
N CYS A 23 -2.47 7.98 2.49
CA CYS A 23 -1.55 6.84 2.57
C CYS A 23 -1.76 5.87 1.40
N GLU A 24 -3.01 5.55 1.07
CA GLU A 24 -3.35 4.68 -0.07
C GLU A 24 -2.95 5.30 -1.43
N THR A 25 -3.13 6.61 -1.57
CA THR A 25 -2.74 7.36 -2.77
C THR A 25 -1.22 7.34 -2.94
N GLN A 26 -0.46 7.65 -1.88
CA GLN A 26 1.01 7.61 -1.89
C GLN A 26 1.55 6.21 -2.21
N ARG A 27 0.91 5.17 -1.67
CA ARG A 27 1.23 3.77 -1.94
C ARG A 27 1.06 3.40 -3.42
N SER A 28 -0.02 3.88 -4.04
CA SER A 28 -0.26 3.71 -5.48
C SER A 28 0.76 4.49 -6.30
N THR A 29 0.95 5.79 -6.02
CA THR A 29 1.89 6.67 -6.74
C THR A 29 3.32 6.13 -6.71
N LEU A 30 3.81 5.73 -5.52
CA LEU A 30 5.14 5.13 -5.39
C LEU A 30 5.28 3.88 -6.26
N SER A 31 4.29 2.99 -6.22
CA SER A 31 4.33 1.74 -6.98
C SER A 31 4.32 1.99 -8.49
N SER A 32 3.49 2.92 -8.97
CA SER A 32 3.46 3.32 -10.38
C SER A 32 4.80 3.90 -10.84
N LEU A 33 5.41 4.77 -10.04
CA LEU A 33 6.73 5.34 -10.35
C LEU A 33 7.81 4.25 -10.42
N LEU A 34 7.84 3.34 -9.45
CA LEU A 34 8.80 2.25 -9.43
C LEU A 34 8.64 1.31 -10.63
N LEU A 35 7.40 0.97 -11.03
CA LEU A 35 7.14 0.17 -12.23
C LEU A 35 7.66 0.84 -13.50
N VAL A 36 7.43 2.16 -13.66
CA VAL A 36 7.92 2.92 -14.82
C VAL A 36 9.45 2.96 -14.84
N ILE A 37 10.09 3.22 -13.70
CA ILE A 37 11.55 3.23 -13.57
C ILE A 37 12.13 1.85 -13.90
N THR A 38 11.56 0.78 -13.33
CA THR A 38 11.98 -0.60 -13.61
C THR A 38 11.86 -0.93 -15.10
N ALA A 39 10.77 -0.55 -15.75
CA ALA A 39 10.58 -0.79 -17.18
C ALA A 39 11.61 -0.03 -18.04
N ALA A 40 11.85 1.25 -17.74
CA ALA A 40 12.82 2.08 -18.45
C ALA A 40 14.26 1.54 -18.30
N LEU A 41 14.67 1.19 -17.07
CA LEU A 41 15.98 0.61 -16.82
C LEU A 41 16.14 -0.76 -17.47
N SER A 42 15.09 -1.57 -17.50
CA SER A 42 15.10 -2.86 -18.20
C SER A 42 15.38 -2.69 -19.70
N ALA A 43 14.73 -1.72 -20.34
CA ALA A 43 14.97 -1.43 -21.76
C ALA A 43 16.43 -1.02 -22.01
N LEU A 44 16.99 -0.17 -21.13
CA LEU A 44 18.40 0.23 -21.22
C LEU A 44 19.37 -0.94 -21.04
N ILE A 45 19.12 -1.82 -20.06
CA ILE A 45 19.94 -3.02 -19.80
C ILE A 45 19.96 -3.94 -21.03
N VAL A 46 18.80 -4.15 -21.65
CA VAL A 46 18.67 -4.96 -22.87
C VAL A 46 19.40 -4.32 -24.05
N GLN A 47 19.29 -2.99 -24.22
CA GLN A 47 20.01 -2.27 -25.29
C GLN A 47 21.53 -2.39 -25.15
N GLN A 48 22.04 -2.41 -23.92
CA GLN A 48 23.47 -2.61 -23.62
C GLN A 48 23.88 -4.09 -23.63
N LYS A 49 23.00 -4.99 -24.13
CA LYS A 49 23.24 -6.43 -24.29
C LYS A 49 23.77 -7.10 -23.02
N PHE A 50 23.26 -6.68 -21.85
CA PHE A 50 23.66 -7.23 -20.54
C PHE A 50 25.17 -7.09 -20.25
N SER A 51 25.82 -6.05 -20.78
CA SER A 51 27.22 -5.72 -20.46
C SER A 51 27.46 -5.55 -18.94
N THR A 52 28.68 -5.82 -18.48
CA THR A 52 29.10 -5.57 -17.08
C THR A 52 28.87 -4.11 -16.64
N TYR A 53 28.89 -3.13 -17.55
CA TYR A 53 28.64 -1.73 -17.23
C TYR A 53 27.22 -1.45 -16.71
N VAL A 54 26.23 -2.31 -17.00
CA VAL A 54 24.85 -2.14 -16.52
C VAL A 54 24.54 -2.89 -15.23
N MET A 55 25.51 -3.59 -14.64
CA MET A 55 25.35 -4.24 -13.33
C MET A 55 24.90 -3.28 -12.22
N PRO A 56 25.39 -2.02 -12.12
CA PRO A 56 24.88 -1.07 -11.14
C PRO A 56 23.39 -0.76 -11.30
N LEU A 57 22.88 -0.75 -12.54
CA LEU A 57 21.45 -0.53 -12.81
C LEU A 57 20.59 -1.71 -12.33
N CYS A 58 21.09 -2.94 -12.49
CA CYS A 58 20.43 -4.14 -11.99
C CYS A 58 20.32 -4.12 -10.46
N ILE A 59 21.41 -3.76 -9.78
CA ILE A 59 21.44 -3.57 -8.32
C ILE A 59 20.44 -2.48 -7.90
N PHE A 60 20.41 -1.36 -8.62
CA PHE A 60 19.47 -0.28 -8.34
C PHE A 60 18.01 -0.74 -8.46
N VAL A 61 17.65 -1.52 -9.49
CA VAL A 61 16.32 -2.13 -9.62
C VAL A 61 16.02 -3.06 -8.43
N ALA A 62 16.98 -3.90 -8.04
CA ALA A 62 16.81 -4.80 -6.90
C ALA A 62 16.55 -4.04 -5.59
N LEU A 63 17.37 -3.01 -5.32
CA LEU A 63 17.27 -2.17 -4.12
C LEU A 63 15.96 -1.36 -4.09
N THR A 64 15.55 -0.78 -5.22
CA THR A 64 14.31 -0.01 -5.30
C THR A 64 13.07 -0.89 -5.15
N GLY A 65 13.09 -2.13 -5.66
CA GLY A 65 12.06 -3.13 -5.35
C GLY A 65 12.02 -3.48 -3.86
N GLY A 66 13.17 -3.73 -3.24
CA GLY A 66 13.25 -3.98 -1.79
C GLY A 66 12.73 -2.80 -0.95
N TYR A 67 13.14 -1.59 -1.29
CA TYR A 67 12.63 -0.35 -0.69
C TYR A 67 11.12 -0.21 -0.88
N GLY A 68 10.62 -0.46 -2.08
CA GLY A 68 9.19 -0.44 -2.39
C GLY A 68 8.39 -1.36 -1.48
N ALA A 69 8.88 -2.59 -1.22
CA ALA A 69 8.22 -3.56 -0.34
C ALA A 69 8.11 -3.04 1.11
N VAL A 70 9.16 -2.40 1.62
CA VAL A 70 9.17 -1.78 2.95
C VAL A 70 8.24 -0.56 2.98
N ALA A 71 8.33 0.32 1.98
CA ALA A 71 7.55 1.55 1.91
C ALA A 71 6.05 1.27 1.82
N VAL A 72 5.60 0.34 0.97
CA VAL A 72 4.17 -0.01 0.88
C VAL A 72 3.67 -0.68 2.18
N SER A 73 4.52 -1.43 2.87
CA SER A 73 4.21 -1.98 4.19
C SER A 73 4.05 -0.87 5.22
N LYS A 74 4.91 0.15 5.18
CA LYS A 74 4.84 1.31 6.08
C LYS A 74 3.60 2.16 5.83
N TYR A 75 3.23 2.40 4.58
CA TYR A 75 1.98 3.07 4.25
C TYR A 75 0.76 2.28 4.71
N PHE A 76 0.78 0.95 4.58
CA PHE A 76 -0.30 0.10 5.10
C PHE A 76 -0.42 0.17 6.64
N GLU A 77 0.71 0.16 7.35
CA GLU A 77 0.73 0.34 8.81
C GLU A 77 0.11 1.68 9.19
N ARG A 78 0.53 2.79 8.56
CA ARG A 78 0.00 4.12 8.84
C ARG A 78 -1.47 4.30 8.46
N ALA A 79 -1.89 3.72 7.34
CA ALA A 79 -3.29 3.64 6.94
C ALA A 79 -4.11 2.90 8.01
N SER A 80 -3.63 1.76 8.49
CA SER A 80 -4.29 0.96 9.53
C SER A 80 -4.41 1.73 10.86
N TYR A 81 -3.38 2.50 11.22
CA TYR A 81 -3.41 3.41 12.36
C TYR A 81 -4.54 4.43 12.23
N HIS A 82 -4.61 5.18 11.12
CA HIS A 82 -5.66 6.19 10.93
C HIS A 82 -7.06 5.58 10.85
N LEU A 83 -7.21 4.39 10.26
CA LEU A 83 -8.47 3.66 10.26
C LEU A 83 -8.90 3.24 11.68
N SER A 84 -7.96 2.83 12.53
CA SER A 84 -8.26 2.46 13.92
C SER A 84 -8.76 3.66 14.73
N GLN A 85 -8.14 4.82 14.57
CA GLN A 85 -8.55 6.07 15.22
C GLN A 85 -9.92 6.54 14.72
N ALA A 86 -10.14 6.52 13.39
CA ALA A 86 -11.43 6.85 12.81
C ALA A 86 -12.55 5.93 13.32
N ARG A 87 -12.28 4.63 13.53
CA ARG A 87 -13.26 3.70 14.11
C ARG A 87 -13.57 3.99 15.57
N ALA A 88 -12.59 4.41 16.37
CA ALA A 88 -12.82 4.82 17.75
C ALA A 88 -13.78 6.03 17.78
N LEU A 89 -13.47 7.07 16.99
CA LEU A 89 -14.33 8.25 16.88
C LEU A 89 -15.73 7.94 16.33
N THR A 90 -15.86 6.95 15.43
CA THR A 90 -17.17 6.48 14.98
C THR A 90 -18.01 5.92 16.12
N LYS A 91 -17.40 5.20 17.07
CA LYS A 91 -18.11 4.70 18.26
C LYS A 91 -18.59 5.85 19.14
N ASP A 92 -17.73 6.83 19.38
CA ASP A 92 -18.09 8.03 20.17
C ASP A 92 -19.30 8.75 19.54
N LEU A 93 -19.31 8.90 18.21
CA LEU A 93 -20.44 9.50 17.47
C LEU A 93 -21.72 8.65 17.52
N VAL A 94 -21.61 7.31 17.61
CA VAL A 94 -22.78 6.43 17.81
C VAL A 94 -23.31 6.59 19.24
N GLU A 95 -22.43 6.63 20.25
CA GLU A 95 -22.81 6.81 21.66
C GLU A 95 -23.48 8.17 21.92
N LEU A 96 -23.06 9.21 21.20
CA LEU A 96 -23.69 10.53 21.22
C LEU A 96 -25.04 10.59 20.46
N GLY A 97 -25.48 9.49 19.84
CA GLY A 97 -26.72 9.43 19.05
C GLY A 97 -26.65 10.17 17.70
N VAL A 98 -25.45 10.58 17.30
CA VAL A 98 -25.18 11.33 16.07
C VAL A 98 -25.19 10.41 14.83
N LEU A 99 -24.69 9.19 14.98
CA LEU A 99 -24.72 8.15 13.95
C LEU A 99 -25.71 7.04 14.31
N GLY A 100 -26.38 6.49 13.29
CA GLY A 100 -27.26 5.33 13.44
C GLY A 100 -26.50 4.04 13.77
N SER A 101 -27.23 3.00 14.20
CA SER A 101 -26.64 1.73 14.64
C SER A 101 -25.89 0.96 13.54
N ASP A 102 -24.90 0.17 13.97
CA ASP A 102 -24.01 -0.60 13.10
C ASP A 102 -24.68 -1.79 12.37
N GLU A 103 -25.94 -2.13 12.66
CA GLU A 103 -26.57 -3.35 12.13
C GLU A 103 -26.64 -3.42 10.61
N ARG A 104 -26.88 -2.28 9.93
CA ARG A 104 -26.89 -2.23 8.46
C ARG A 104 -25.49 -2.43 7.89
N LEU A 105 -24.47 -1.90 8.56
CA LEU A 105 -23.07 -2.04 8.16
C LEU A 105 -22.56 -3.47 8.37
N ILE A 106 -22.97 -4.12 9.46
CA ILE A 106 -22.66 -5.54 9.72
C ILE A 106 -23.26 -6.42 8.64
N ARG A 107 -24.56 -6.25 8.32
CA ARG A 107 -25.22 -7.00 7.24
C ARG A 107 -24.53 -6.81 5.90
N ALA A 108 -24.22 -5.57 5.53
CA ALA A 108 -23.51 -5.27 4.29
C ALA A 108 -22.12 -5.94 4.22
N ARG A 109 -21.42 -6.04 5.36
CA ARG A 109 -20.13 -6.74 5.44
C ARG A 109 -20.28 -8.24 5.25
N ASP A 110 -21.29 -8.85 5.87
CA ASP A 110 -21.53 -10.29 5.76
C ASP A 110 -21.95 -10.67 4.33
N ASP A 111 -22.81 -9.87 3.70
CA ASP A 111 -23.18 -10.02 2.30
C ASP A 111 -21.96 -9.91 1.38
N HIS A 112 -21.07 -8.95 1.65
CA HIS A 112 -19.81 -8.83 0.91
C HIS A 112 -18.93 -10.09 1.04
N TYR A 113 -18.79 -10.66 2.24
CA TYR A 113 -17.98 -11.88 2.43
C TYR A 113 -18.60 -13.11 1.76
N ARG A 114 -19.93 -13.18 1.68
CA ARG A 114 -20.63 -14.22 0.91
C ARG A 114 -20.38 -14.10 -0.59
N LEU A 115 -20.34 -12.88 -1.13
CA LEU A 115 -20.02 -12.62 -2.54
C LEU A 115 -18.56 -12.94 -2.89
N PHE A 116 -17.63 -12.71 -1.95
CA PHE A 116 -16.18 -12.87 -2.19
C PHE A 116 -15.51 -13.87 -1.23
N PRO A 117 -15.91 -15.16 -1.18
CA PRO A 117 -15.54 -16.09 -0.11
C PRO A 117 -14.06 -16.48 -0.08
N ARG A 118 -13.34 -16.33 -1.19
CA ARG A 118 -11.89 -16.57 -1.27
C ARG A 118 -11.09 -15.27 -1.22
N LEU A 119 -11.51 -14.27 -1.99
CA LEU A 119 -10.76 -13.03 -2.17
C LEU A 119 -10.67 -12.19 -0.89
N HIS A 120 -11.71 -12.19 -0.04
CA HIS A 120 -11.66 -11.46 1.25
C HIS A 120 -10.57 -11.96 2.20
N ARG A 121 -10.09 -13.20 2.03
CA ARG A 121 -9.01 -13.78 2.83
C ARG A 121 -7.64 -13.25 2.43
N ILE A 122 -7.49 -12.79 1.19
CA ILE A 122 -6.24 -12.23 0.68
C ILE A 122 -6.15 -10.79 1.16
N ARG A 123 -5.23 -10.52 2.07
CA ARG A 123 -4.98 -9.16 2.54
C ARG A 123 -4.35 -8.34 1.43
N LEU A 124 -5.01 -7.25 1.04
CA LEU A 124 -4.56 -6.38 -0.06
C LEU A 124 -3.08 -6.01 0.07
N HIS A 125 -2.61 -5.57 1.25
CA HIS A 125 -1.21 -5.18 1.44
C HIS A 125 -0.19 -6.25 1.04
N ARG A 126 -0.51 -7.55 1.18
CA ARG A 126 0.39 -8.64 0.79
C ARG A 126 0.63 -8.64 -0.72
N LEU A 127 -0.40 -8.34 -1.52
CA LEU A 127 -0.28 -8.27 -2.97
C LEU A 127 0.73 -7.18 -3.39
N TRP A 128 0.72 -6.04 -2.70
CA TRP A 128 1.64 -4.95 -2.97
C TRP A 128 3.06 -5.24 -2.53
N VAL A 129 3.23 -5.89 -1.38
CA VAL A 129 4.55 -6.35 -0.94
C VAL A 129 5.12 -7.37 -1.93
N ILE A 130 4.33 -8.35 -2.34
CA ILE A 130 4.73 -9.37 -3.31
C ILE A 130 5.14 -8.73 -4.64
N LEU A 131 4.39 -7.74 -5.13
CA LEU A 131 4.75 -7.01 -6.35
C LEU A 131 6.16 -6.40 -6.27
N HIS A 132 6.46 -5.72 -5.17
CA HIS A 132 7.77 -5.08 -4.97
C HIS A 132 8.90 -6.09 -4.73
N LEU A 133 8.62 -7.20 -4.04
CA LEU A 133 9.56 -8.31 -3.93
C LEU A 133 9.83 -8.97 -5.29
N ALA A 134 8.84 -9.05 -6.18
CA ALA A 134 9.03 -9.54 -7.53
C ALA A 134 9.93 -8.59 -8.36
N ILE A 135 9.79 -7.27 -8.20
CA ILE A 135 10.70 -6.28 -8.80
C ILE A 135 12.13 -6.47 -8.25
N ALA A 136 12.26 -6.67 -6.94
CA ALA A 136 13.56 -6.89 -6.31
C ALA A 136 14.25 -8.14 -6.88
N LEU A 137 13.52 -9.26 -6.93
CA LEU A 137 13.98 -10.52 -7.49
C LEU A 137 14.33 -10.38 -8.98
N TYR A 138 13.53 -9.66 -9.74
CA TYR A 138 13.78 -9.38 -11.15
C TYR A 138 15.11 -8.64 -11.36
N GLY A 139 15.41 -7.62 -10.55
CA GLY A 139 16.71 -6.93 -10.58
C GLY A 139 17.89 -7.88 -10.29
N LEU A 140 17.73 -8.80 -9.33
CA LEU A 140 18.74 -9.84 -9.04
C LEU A 140 18.92 -10.81 -10.22
N CYS A 141 17.84 -11.22 -10.87
CA CYS A 141 17.91 -12.07 -12.06
C CYS A 141 18.68 -11.37 -13.21
N LEU A 142 18.40 -10.10 -13.47
CA LEU A 142 19.13 -9.31 -14.47
C LEU A 142 20.62 -9.22 -14.12
N PHE A 143 20.95 -9.01 -12.85
CA PHE A 143 22.34 -8.99 -12.39
C PHE A 143 23.03 -10.33 -12.63
N SER A 144 22.39 -11.45 -12.28
CA SER A 144 22.93 -12.79 -12.52
C SER A 144 23.17 -13.07 -14.01
N ILE A 145 22.30 -12.60 -14.90
CA ILE A 145 22.50 -12.70 -16.35
C ILE A 145 23.73 -11.92 -16.78
N CYS A 146 23.92 -10.68 -16.30
CA CYS A 146 25.09 -9.88 -16.63
C CYS A 146 26.39 -10.58 -16.19
N VAL A 147 26.40 -11.22 -15.02
CA VAL A 147 27.55 -12.00 -14.54
C VAL A 147 27.81 -13.24 -15.38
N ALA A 148 26.77 -13.92 -15.87
CA ALA A 148 26.91 -15.15 -16.66
C ALA A 148 27.36 -14.90 -18.11
N VAL A 149 27.14 -13.69 -18.64
CA VAL A 149 27.49 -13.28 -20.01
C VAL A 149 28.83 -12.53 -20.06
N ALA A 150 29.30 -12.02 -18.91
CA ALA A 150 30.60 -11.35 -18.74
C ALA A 150 31.77 -12.33 -18.89
#